data_AF-A0A7S3F3W5-F1
#
_entry.id   AF-A0A7S3F3W5-F1
#
_cell.length_a   1.000
_cell.length_b   1.000
_cell.length_c   1.000
_cell.angle_alpha   90.00
_cell.angle_beta   90.00
_cell.angle_gamma   90.00
#
_symmetry.space_group_name_H-M   'P 1'
#
loop_
_entity.id
_entity.type
_entity.pdbx_description
1 polymer ?
#
loop_
_entity_poly.entity_id
_entity_poly.type
_entity_poly.pdbx_seq_one_letter_code
_entity_poly.pdbx_strand_id
1 'polypeptide(L)'
;KLGAALAGQMVWESLLWAPFAQRLNAWRARLELPPIEGGATHFGELFRRRVPILYGFSDSVLPKPTDWPSHHLVCGYFLEEGWRGGGEGYCPPTDLERFLETGEAPVYLGFGSAVP
;
A
#
# COMPACT_ATOMS: atom_id res chain seq x y z
N LYS A 1 13.73 27.12 14.93
CA LYS A 1 12.31 26.70 14.81
C LYS A 1 12.13 25.54 13.83
N LEU A 2 12.68 25.59 12.60
CA LEU A 2 12.69 24.44 11.67
C LEU A 2 13.37 23.17 12.21
N GLY A 3 14.54 23.31 12.86
CA GLY A 3 15.30 22.15 13.35
C GLY A 3 14.60 21.31 14.42
N ALA A 4 13.77 21.91 15.27
CA ALA A 4 13.01 21.20 16.29
C ALA A 4 11.81 20.44 15.70
N ALA A 5 11.17 20.98 14.65
CA ALA A 5 10.09 20.30 13.94
C ALA A 5 10.59 19.09 13.15
N LEU A 6 11.75 19.20 12.49
CA LEU A 6 12.39 18.09 11.78
C LEU A 6 12.86 17.00 12.75
N ALA A 7 13.42 17.37 13.91
CA ALA A 7 13.79 16.42 14.95
C ALA A 7 12.55 15.67 15.50
N GLY A 8 11.44 16.39 15.72
CA GLY A 8 10.18 15.79 16.13
C GLY A 8 9.61 14.81 15.10
N GLN A 9 9.67 15.17 13.80
CA GLN A 9 9.24 14.30 12.70
C GLN A 9 10.07 13.01 12.65
N MET A 10 11.39 13.11 12.76
CA MET A 10 12.28 11.93 12.74
C MET A 10 12.05 10.99 13.93
N VAL A 11 11.73 11.53 15.11
CA VAL A 11 11.37 10.73 16.29
C VAL A 11 10.04 10.03 16.09
N TRP A 12 9.03 10.73 15.57
CA TRP A 12 7.72 10.15 15.24
C TRP A 12 7.82 9.05 14.19
N GLU A 13 8.55 9.30 13.10
CA GLU A 13 8.81 8.31 12.05
C GLU A 13 9.53 7.08 12.60
N SER A 14 10.50 7.27 13.51
CA SER A 14 11.23 6.16 14.12
C SER A 14 10.35 5.32 15.04
N LEU A 15 9.46 5.95 15.82
CA LEU A 15 8.53 5.26 16.71
C LEU A 15 7.48 4.46 15.93
N LEU A 16 6.95 5.01 14.84
CA LEU A 16 6.00 4.31 13.98
C LEU A 16 6.66 3.21 13.15
N TRP A 17 7.94 3.39 12.78
CA TRP A 17 8.70 2.42 11.99
C TRP A 17 9.12 1.19 12.79
N ALA A 18 9.51 1.35 14.06
CA ALA A 18 10.05 0.25 14.87
C ALA A 18 9.22 -1.05 14.84
N PRO A 19 7.89 -1.04 15.10
CA PRO A 19 7.09 -2.28 15.04
C PRO A 19 6.98 -2.86 13.63
N PHE A 20 6.93 -2.02 12.60
CA PHE A 20 6.90 -2.47 11.21
C PHE A 20 8.24 -3.08 10.79
N ALA A 21 9.36 -2.47 11.18
CA ALA A 21 10.71 -2.94 10.90
C ALA A 21 10.95 -4.34 11.46
N GLN A 22 10.46 -4.64 12.66
CA GLN A 22 10.55 -5.99 13.25
C GLN A 22 9.83 -7.02 12.39
N ARG A 23 8.58 -6.74 11.99
CA ARG A 23 7.78 -7.66 11.16
C ARG A 23 8.39 -7.83 9.77
N LEU A 24 8.88 -6.74 9.18
CA LEU A 24 9.52 -6.75 7.87
C LEU A 24 10.83 -7.54 7.90
N ASN A 25 11.69 -7.33 8.90
CA ASN A 25 12.96 -8.06 9.02
C ASN A 25 12.74 -9.56 9.31
N ALA A 26 11.69 -9.93 10.07
CA ALA A 26 11.31 -11.34 10.24
C ALA A 26 10.88 -11.98 8.92
N TRP A 27 10.16 -11.25 8.06
CA TRP A 27 9.81 -11.72 6.72
C TRP A 27 11.02 -11.81 5.80
N ARG A 28 11.91 -10.81 5.81
CA ARG A 28 13.17 -10.80 5.04
C ARG A 28 14.08 -11.98 5.40
N ALA A 29 14.17 -12.33 6.68
CA ALA A 29 14.94 -13.49 7.14
C ALA A 29 14.42 -14.81 6.53
N ARG A 30 13.10 -14.96 6.34
CA ARG A 30 12.50 -16.12 5.66
C ARG A 30 12.83 -16.19 4.16
N LEU A 31 13.23 -15.06 3.58
CA LEU A 31 13.65 -14.94 2.18
C LEU A 31 15.18 -14.89 2.02
N GLU A 32 15.94 -15.15 3.09
CA GLU A 32 17.42 -15.07 3.11
C GLU A 32 17.96 -13.68 2.72
N LEU A 33 17.17 -12.63 2.95
CA LEU A 33 17.57 -11.25 2.67
C LEU A 33 18.22 -10.60 3.89
N PRO A 34 19.22 -9.72 3.71
CA PRO A 34 19.85 -9.01 4.83
C PRO A 34 18.82 -8.11 5.54
N PRO A 35 18.90 -7.92 6.86
CA PRO A 35 17.98 -7.04 7.57
C PRO A 35 18.09 -5.60 7.04
N ILE A 36 16.98 -4.87 7.11
CA ILE A 36 17.01 -3.42 6.92
C ILE A 36 17.50 -2.83 8.24
N GLU A 37 18.73 -2.34 8.22
CA GLU A 37 19.36 -1.63 9.32
C GLU A 37 19.02 -0.13 9.20
N GLY A 38 18.52 0.47 10.28
CA GLY A 38 18.16 1.89 10.32
C GLY A 38 16.69 2.14 10.61
N GLY A 39 16.44 3.11 11.49
CA GLY A 39 15.11 3.60 11.84
C GLY A 39 14.51 4.48 10.73
N ALA A 40 14.02 5.67 11.08
CA ALA A 40 13.59 6.70 10.11
C ALA A 40 14.62 7.04 9.01
N THR A 41 15.87 6.60 9.16
CA THR A 41 16.95 6.76 8.19
C THR A 41 16.75 5.96 6.90
N HIS A 42 16.00 4.85 6.92
CA HIS A 42 15.83 4.03 5.73
C HIS A 42 15.06 4.77 4.63
N PHE A 43 13.92 5.38 4.97
CA PHE A 43 13.18 6.22 4.02
C PHE A 43 14.00 7.42 3.57
N GLY A 44 14.68 8.09 4.51
CA GLY A 44 15.58 9.20 4.19
C GLY A 44 16.67 8.81 3.17
N GLU A 45 17.20 7.60 3.25
CA GLU A 45 18.17 7.08 2.28
C GLU A 45 17.53 6.77 0.92
N LEU A 46 16.35 6.16 0.89
CA LEU A 46 15.59 5.93 -0.35
C LEU A 46 15.33 7.25 -1.09
N PHE A 47 14.92 8.29 -0.36
CA PHE A 47 14.72 9.64 -0.90
C PHE A 47 16.02 10.26 -1.41
N ARG A 48 17.12 10.15 -0.66
CA ARG A 48 18.45 10.65 -1.09
C ARG A 48 18.93 9.97 -2.35
N ARG A 49 18.70 8.66 -2.48
CA ARG A 49 19.08 7.85 -3.65
C ARG A 49 18.11 7.99 -4.83
N ARG A 50 17.01 8.72 -4.68
CA ARG A 50 15.96 8.91 -5.71
C ARG A 50 15.45 7.57 -6.26
N VAL A 51 15.29 6.58 -5.38
CA VAL A 51 14.73 5.28 -5.73
C VAL A 51 13.30 5.50 -6.26
N PRO A 52 12.90 4.91 -7.40
CA PRO A 52 11.54 5.06 -7.90
C PRO A 52 10.50 4.61 -6.86
N ILE A 53 9.50 5.45 -6.61
CA ILE A 53 8.37 5.14 -5.72
C ILE A 53 7.12 5.02 -6.57
N LEU A 54 6.48 3.85 -6.52
CA LEU A 54 5.28 3.54 -7.30
C LEU A 54 4.04 3.62 -6.40
N TYR A 55 3.08 4.45 -6.79
CA TYR A 55 1.82 4.62 -6.08
C TYR A 55 0.70 3.89 -6.82
N GLY A 56 0.09 2.91 -6.15
CA GLY A 56 -0.94 2.03 -6.69
C GLY A 56 -2.35 2.61 -6.69
N PHE A 57 -2.52 3.88 -7.07
CA PHE A 57 -3.84 4.53 -7.21
C PHE A 57 -3.99 5.20 -8.58
N SER A 58 -5.24 5.46 -8.97
CA SER A 58 -5.56 6.16 -10.21
C SER A 58 -5.50 7.68 -10.04
N ASP A 59 -4.86 8.35 -11.00
CA ASP A 59 -4.81 9.81 -11.10
C ASP A 59 -6.21 10.44 -11.26
N SER A 60 -7.19 9.67 -11.76
CA SER A 60 -8.59 10.11 -11.82
C SER A 60 -9.28 10.18 -10.46
N VAL A 61 -8.76 9.45 -9.46
CA VAL A 61 -9.30 9.46 -8.08
C VAL A 61 -8.57 10.50 -7.24
N LEU A 62 -7.25 10.55 -7.36
CA LEU A 62 -6.42 11.53 -6.68
C LEU A 62 -5.36 12.01 -7.68
N PRO A 63 -5.38 13.29 -8.10
CA PRO A 63 -4.36 13.80 -8.99
C PRO A 63 -2.99 13.80 -8.31
N LYS A 64 -1.94 13.51 -9.06
CA LYS A 64 -0.56 13.61 -8.59
C LYS A 64 -0.27 15.04 -8.10
N PRO A 65 0.18 15.23 -6.84
CA PRO A 65 0.59 16.54 -6.35
C PRO A 65 1.75 17.12 -7.17
N THR A 66 1.71 18.43 -7.41
CA THR A 66 2.66 19.12 -8.29
C THR A 66 4.05 19.29 -7.67
N ASP A 67 4.14 19.19 -6.35
CA ASP A 67 5.38 19.28 -5.57
C ASP A 67 6.12 17.94 -5.47
N TRP A 68 5.56 16.85 -6.01
CA TRP A 68 6.21 15.55 -5.96
C TRP A 68 7.42 15.45 -6.90
N PRO A 69 8.52 14.82 -6.45
CA PRO A 69 9.65 14.53 -7.31
C PRO A 69 9.27 13.69 -8.55
N SER A 70 10.05 13.81 -9.61
CA SER A 70 9.82 13.07 -10.87
C SER A 70 9.92 11.54 -10.72
N HIS A 71 10.67 11.05 -9.73
CA HIS A 71 10.82 9.62 -9.44
C HIS A 71 9.64 9.02 -8.65
N HIS A 72 8.64 9.83 -8.31
CA HIS A 72 7.37 9.36 -7.76
C HIS A 72 6.37 9.18 -8.89
N LEU A 73 5.89 7.95 -9.09
CA LEU A 73 5.06 7.58 -10.22
C LEU A 73 3.68 7.14 -9.71
N VAL A 74 2.62 7.80 -10.19
CA VAL A 74 1.24 7.34 -10.02
C VAL A 74 0.97 6.34 -11.15
N CYS A 75 0.73 5.09 -10.79
CA CYS A 75 0.76 3.97 -11.74
C CYS A 75 -0.61 3.36 -12.04
N GLY A 76 -1.70 3.90 -11.46
CA GLY A 76 -2.99 3.22 -11.45
C GLY A 76 -3.03 2.11 -10.39
N TYR A 77 -4.16 1.41 -10.32
CA TYR A 77 -4.35 0.33 -9.35
C TYR A 77 -3.51 -0.90 -9.69
N PHE A 78 -2.86 -1.48 -8.68
CA PHE A 78 -2.17 -2.77 -8.79
C PHE A 78 -3.21 -3.89 -8.72
N LEU A 79 -3.74 -4.24 -9.89
CA LEU A 79 -4.73 -5.30 -10.05
C LEU A 79 -4.04 -6.55 -10.58
N GLU A 80 -4.53 -7.73 -10.18
CA GLU A 80 -4.07 -9.00 -10.75
C GLU A 80 -4.48 -9.11 -12.22
N GLU A 81 -3.66 -9.78 -13.02
CA GLU A 81 -4.02 -10.14 -14.39
C GLU A 81 -5.32 -10.97 -14.36
N GLY A 82 -6.30 -10.58 -15.19
CA GLY A 82 -7.62 -11.22 -15.21
C GLY A 82 -8.70 -10.58 -14.32
N TRP A 83 -8.37 -9.61 -13.45
CA TRP A 83 -9.38 -8.95 -12.59
C TRP A 83 -10.54 -8.32 -13.37
N ARG A 84 -10.26 -7.75 -14.56
CA ARG A 84 -11.27 -7.06 -15.38
C ARG A 84 -12.33 -8.00 -16.00
N GLY A 85 -12.15 -9.32 -15.93
CA GLY A 85 -13.04 -10.31 -16.53
C GLY A 85 -13.75 -11.24 -15.54
N GLY A 86 -13.61 -11.02 -14.23
CA GLY A 86 -13.90 -12.04 -13.23
C GLY A 86 -12.76 -13.07 -13.27
N GLY A 87 -11.89 -13.05 -12.26
CA GLY A 87 -10.63 -13.82 -12.26
C GLY A 87 -10.80 -15.22 -12.84
N GLU A 88 -9.91 -15.59 -13.75
CA GLU A 88 -10.03 -16.83 -14.55
C GLU A 88 -10.42 -18.01 -13.65
N GLY A 89 -11.64 -18.51 -13.81
CA GLY A 89 -12.14 -19.69 -13.08
C GLY A 89 -12.94 -19.46 -11.80
N TYR A 90 -13.27 -18.22 -11.42
CA TYR A 90 -14.22 -18.02 -10.32
C TYR A 90 -15.65 -18.43 -10.73
N CYS A 91 -16.19 -19.45 -10.09
CA CYS A 91 -17.59 -19.85 -10.21
C CYS A 91 -18.31 -19.50 -8.90
N PRO A 92 -19.24 -18.52 -8.90
CA PRO A 92 -19.95 -18.15 -7.68
C PRO A 92 -20.86 -19.31 -7.24
N PRO A 93 -21.08 -19.47 -5.92
CA PRO A 93 -22.14 -20.34 -5.41
C PRO A 93 -23.51 -19.99 -6.02
N THR A 94 -24.33 -21.01 -6.30
CA THR A 94 -25.62 -20.86 -6.99
C THR A 94 -26.59 -19.90 -6.30
N ASP A 95 -26.53 -19.79 -4.97
CA ASP A 95 -27.34 -18.86 -4.19
C ASP A 95 -26.90 -17.40 -4.40
N LEU A 96 -25.59 -17.14 -4.48
CA LEU A 96 -25.06 -15.81 -4.82
C LEU A 96 -25.38 -15.43 -6.26
N GLU A 97 -25.21 -16.36 -7.21
CA GLU A 97 -25.56 -16.14 -8.62
C GLU A 97 -27.03 -15.76 -8.76
N ARG A 98 -27.93 -16.54 -8.14
CA ARG A 98 -29.37 -16.23 -8.13
C ARG A 98 -29.66 -14.88 -7.49
N PHE A 99 -29.01 -14.55 -6.37
CA PHE A 99 -29.20 -13.25 -5.70
C PHE A 99 -28.80 -12.07 -6.61
N LEU A 100 -27.69 -12.19 -7.34
CA LEU A 100 -27.22 -11.16 -8.27
C LEU A 100 -28.12 -11.01 -9.51
N GLU A 101 -28.79 -12.09 -9.94
CA GLU A 101 -29.68 -12.10 -11.11
C GLU A 101 -31.11 -11.65 -10.80
N THR A 102 -31.57 -11.73 -9.55
CA THR A 102 -32.97 -11.48 -9.19
C THR A 102 -33.18 -10.15 -8.48
N GLY A 103 -34.19 -9.39 -8.91
CA GLY A 103 -34.69 -8.22 -8.17
C GLY A 103 -33.99 -6.91 -8.54
N GLU A 104 -33.81 -6.05 -7.55
CA GLU A 104 -33.16 -4.74 -7.70
C GLU A 104 -31.63 -4.86 -7.60
N ALA A 105 -30.90 -3.85 -8.09
CA ALA A 105 -29.44 -3.84 -8.06
C ALA A 105 -28.92 -4.01 -6.62
N PRO A 106 -28.09 -5.03 -6.34
CA PRO A 106 -27.65 -5.34 -4.98
C PRO A 106 -26.64 -4.30 -4.47
N VAL A 107 -26.58 -4.16 -3.14
CA VAL A 107 -25.58 -3.31 -2.46
C VAL A 107 -24.59 -4.21 -1.73
N TYR A 108 -23.29 -4.00 -1.98
CA TYR A 108 -22.21 -4.67 -1.25
C TYR A 108 -21.78 -3.83 -0.04
N LEU A 109 -21.69 -4.46 1.14
CA LEU A 109 -21.13 -3.86 2.35
C LEU A 109 -19.99 -4.74 2.87
N GLY A 110 -18.79 -4.17 2.95
CA GLY A 110 -17.62 -4.85 3.50
C GLY A 110 -16.61 -3.84 4.04
N PHE A 111 -16.16 -4.05 5.28
CA PHE A 111 -15.24 -3.15 5.99
C PHE A 111 -13.79 -3.66 6.01
N GLY A 112 -13.53 -4.81 5.39
CA GLY A 112 -12.26 -5.51 5.47
C GLY A 112 -12.02 -6.14 6.83
N SER A 113 -10.89 -6.82 6.97
CA SER A 113 -10.43 -7.32 8.26
C SER A 113 -9.84 -6.16 9.08
N ALA A 114 -10.32 -5.97 10.30
CA ALA A 114 -9.72 -5.07 11.26
C ALA A 114 -9.04 -5.88 12.37
N VAL A 115 -7.81 -5.51 12.72
CA VAL A 115 -7.19 -5.96 13.97
C VAL A 115 -7.59 -4.91 15.02
N PRO A 116 -8.17 -5.31 16.18
CA PRO A 116 -8.45 -4.39 17.27
C PRO A 116 -7.20 -3.68 17.80
#